data_AF-A0A1B9MM85-F1
#
_entry.id   AF-A0A1B9MM85-F1
#
_cell.length_a   1.000
_cell.length_b   1.000
_cell.length_c   1.000
_cell.angle_alpha   90.00
_cell.angle_beta   90.00
_cell.angle_gamma   90.00
#
_symmetry.space_group_name_H-M   'P 1'
#
loop_
_entity.id
_entity.type
_entity.pdbx_description
1 polymer ?
#
loop_
_entity_poly.entity_id
_entity_poly.type
_entity_poly.pdbx_seq_one_letter_code
_entity_poly.pdbx_strand_id
1 'polypeptide(L)'
;MKKFYIIGFILLLFFDTFGQTSFKLTALSAMPLEMSIDWFIRIFTHGWVYLVIIGYTGAFVTWMMLLKKAPVGPAFAVSHLQLVTVMLVSAIAFDEPIAFIRMLGGIFIIIGIIFLALAEQKLNHNT
;
A
#
# COMPACT_ATOMS: atom_id res chain seq x y z
N MET A 1 -18.29 -14.32 -4.71
CA MET A 1 -18.08 -13.35 -3.62
C MET A 1 -16.64 -13.39 -3.10
N LYS A 2 -16.17 -14.49 -2.49
CA LYS A 2 -14.79 -14.57 -1.92
C LYS A 2 -13.66 -14.25 -2.92
N LYS A 3 -13.72 -14.78 -4.15
CA LYS A 3 -12.73 -14.50 -5.22
C LYS A 3 -12.60 -13.00 -5.55
N PHE A 4 -13.71 -12.25 -5.53
CA PHE A 4 -13.70 -10.81 -5.79
C PHE A 4 -12.88 -10.06 -4.74
N TYR A 5 -13.08 -10.35 -3.45
CA TYR A 5 -12.33 -9.72 -2.37
C TYR A 5 -10.85 -10.09 -2.44
N ILE A 6 -10.52 -11.36 -2.62
CA ILE A 6 -9.12 -11.81 -2.70
C ILE A 6 -8.40 -11.10 -3.85
N ILE A 7 -8.98 -11.12 -5.05
CA ILE A 7 -8.39 -10.46 -6.22
C ILE A 7 -8.29 -8.95 -5.99
N GLY A 8 -9.35 -8.32 -5.47
CA GLY A 8 -9.36 -6.89 -5.21
C GLY A 8 -8.30 -6.46 -4.20
N PHE A 9 -8.15 -7.16 -3.07
CA PHE A 9 -7.12 -6.82 -2.08
C PHE A 9 -5.71 -7.12 -2.58
N ILE A 10 -5.49 -8.19 -3.35
CA ILE A 10 -4.19 -8.45 -3.97
C ILE A 10 -3.82 -7.32 -4.95
N LEU A 11 -4.77 -6.90 -5.79
CA LEU A 11 -4.56 -5.78 -6.72
C LEU A 11 -4.32 -4.46 -5.96
N LEU A 12 -5.06 -4.22 -4.89
CA LEU A 12 -4.88 -3.02 -4.07
C LEU A 12 -3.47 -2.99 -3.48
N LEU A 13 -3.06 -4.07 -2.82
CA LEU A 13 -1.72 -4.19 -2.24
C LEU A 13 -0.62 -4.08 -3.29
N PHE A 14 -0.84 -4.66 -4.48
CA PHE A 14 0.08 -4.51 -5.59
C PHE A 14 0.22 -3.04 -6.00
N PHE A 15 -0.89 -2.34 -6.25
CA PHE A 15 -0.86 -0.94 -6.68
C PHE A 15 -0.31 0.01 -5.61
N ASP A 16 -0.68 -0.19 -4.34
CA ASP A 16 -0.14 0.58 -3.22
C ASP A 16 1.37 0.39 -3.09
N THR A 17 1.84 -0.87 -3.13
CA THR A 17 3.26 -1.19 -3.01
C THR A 17 4.05 -0.67 -4.22
N PHE A 18 3.52 -0.87 -5.42
CA PHE A 18 4.11 -0.38 -6.66
C PHE A 18 4.18 1.14 -6.70
N GLY A 19 3.10 1.83 -6.28
CA GLY A 19 3.05 3.29 -6.20
C GLY A 19 4.05 3.85 -5.20
N GLN A 20 4.11 3.32 -3.98
CA GLN A 20 5.02 3.79 -2.93
C GLN A 20 6.50 3.55 -3.28
N THR A 21 6.82 2.40 -3.86
CA THR A 21 8.20 2.09 -4.30
C THR A 21 8.62 2.94 -5.50
N SER A 22 7.72 3.19 -6.45
CA SER A 22 7.93 4.15 -7.54
C SER A 22 8.10 5.59 -7.03
N PHE A 23 7.39 5.94 -5.96
CA PHE A 23 7.48 7.27 -5.33
C PHE A 23 8.88 7.48 -4.76
N LYS A 24 9.38 6.47 -4.05
CA LYS A 24 10.76 6.47 -3.57
C LYS A 24 11.77 6.60 -4.71
N LEU A 25 11.63 5.82 -5.79
CA LEU A 25 12.51 5.93 -6.96
C LEU A 25 12.48 7.32 -7.61
N THR A 26 11.30 7.94 -7.67
CA THR A 26 11.15 9.32 -8.16
C THR A 26 11.92 10.29 -7.27
N ALA A 27 11.76 10.19 -5.95
CA ALA A 27 12.45 11.05 -5.00
C ALA A 27 13.98 10.88 -5.05
N LEU A 28 14.47 9.66 -5.19
CA LEU A 28 15.90 9.38 -5.35
C LEU A 28 16.45 9.93 -6.68
N SER A 29 15.67 9.85 -7.76
CA SER A 29 16.07 10.35 -9.08
C SER A 29 16.09 11.87 -9.15
N ALA A 30 15.16 12.52 -8.44
CA ALA A 30 14.99 13.97 -8.43
C ALA A 30 15.88 14.69 -7.40
N MET A 31 16.93 14.05 -6.86
CA MET A 31 17.88 14.72 -5.96
C MET A 31 18.67 15.82 -6.69
N PRO A 32 19.16 16.85 -5.97
CA PRO A 32 18.92 17.15 -4.55
C PRO A 32 17.50 17.64 -4.27
N LEU A 33 17.00 17.36 -3.06
CA LEU A 33 15.70 17.87 -2.61
C LEU A 33 15.79 19.37 -2.35
N GLU A 34 15.03 20.15 -3.12
CA GLU A 34 15.01 21.61 -3.03
C GLU A 34 13.58 22.14 -3.18
N MET A 35 13.25 23.22 -2.47
CA MET A 35 11.98 23.94 -2.66
C MET A 35 12.10 24.94 -3.82
N SER A 36 12.43 24.43 -5.01
CA SER A 36 12.62 25.22 -6.23
C SER A 36 11.71 24.74 -7.37
N ILE A 37 11.37 25.65 -8.29
CA ILE A 37 10.64 25.29 -9.52
C ILE A 37 11.46 24.29 -10.34
N ASP A 38 12.79 24.43 -10.35
CA ASP A 38 13.69 23.53 -11.06
C ASP A 38 13.62 22.09 -10.52
N TRP A 39 13.59 21.92 -9.20
CA TRP A 39 13.36 20.60 -8.59
C TRP A 39 11.99 20.03 -8.95
N PHE A 40 10.94 20.86 -8.91
CA PHE A 40 9.60 20.44 -9.29
C PHE A 40 9.55 19.97 -10.75
N ILE A 41 10.14 20.70 -11.69
CA ILE A 41 10.24 20.28 -13.10
C ILE A 41 11.04 18.97 -13.21
N ARG A 42 12.15 18.83 -12.47
CA ARG A 42 12.99 17.63 -12.46
C ARG A 42 12.19 16.37 -12.11
N ILE A 43 11.30 16.43 -11.12
CA ILE A 43 10.40 15.31 -10.77
C ILE A 43 9.64 14.80 -12.00
N PHE A 44 9.09 15.71 -12.81
CA PHE A 44 8.33 15.35 -14.01
C PHE A 44 9.20 14.85 -15.18
N THR A 45 10.51 15.08 -15.14
CA THR A 45 11.42 14.52 -16.16
C THR A 45 11.76 13.04 -15.94
N HIS A 46 11.50 12.50 -14.75
CA HIS A 46 11.82 11.10 -14.42
C HIS A 46 10.64 10.17 -14.65
N GLY A 47 10.84 9.10 -15.42
CA GLY A 47 9.80 8.13 -15.79
C GLY A 47 9.05 7.50 -14.60
N TRP A 48 9.72 7.38 -13.45
CA TRP A 48 9.14 6.82 -12.22
C TRP A 48 7.91 7.58 -11.73
N VAL A 49 7.81 8.90 -11.96
CA VAL A 49 6.65 9.69 -11.52
C VAL A 49 5.37 9.24 -12.22
N TYR A 50 5.46 8.78 -13.48
CA TYR A 50 4.30 8.28 -14.20
C TYR A 50 3.87 6.92 -13.68
N LEU A 51 4.80 6.11 -13.19
CA LEU A 51 4.49 4.85 -12.51
C LEU A 51 3.84 5.09 -11.14
N VAL A 52 4.23 6.15 -10.43
CA VAL A 52 3.50 6.63 -9.24
C VAL A 52 2.05 6.93 -9.61
N ILE A 53 1.82 7.74 -10.63
CA ILE A 53 0.48 8.13 -11.05
C ILE A 53 -0.35 6.88 -11.38
N ILE A 54 0.19 5.96 -12.17
CA ILE A 54 -0.48 4.68 -12.51
C ILE A 54 -0.78 3.86 -11.25
N GLY A 55 0.18 3.75 -10.32
CA GLY A 55 0.02 3.04 -9.06
C GLY A 55 -1.12 3.61 -8.22
N TYR A 56 -1.09 4.91 -7.95
CA TYR A 56 -2.12 5.57 -7.14
C TYR A 56 -3.49 5.59 -7.81
N THR A 57 -3.56 5.78 -9.13
CA THR A 57 -4.83 5.67 -9.88
C THR A 57 -5.38 4.24 -9.82
N GLY A 58 -4.51 3.24 -10.00
CA GLY A 58 -4.88 1.82 -9.89
C GLY A 58 -5.41 1.49 -8.50
N ALA A 59 -4.68 1.88 -7.44
CA ALA A 59 -5.09 1.69 -6.06
C ALA A 59 -6.45 2.35 -5.77
N PHE A 60 -6.63 3.60 -6.21
CA PHE A 60 -7.89 4.32 -6.03
C PHE A 60 -9.07 3.61 -6.71
N VAL A 61 -8.92 3.19 -7.97
CA VAL A 61 -9.98 2.49 -8.70
C VAL A 61 -10.28 1.14 -8.06
N THR A 62 -9.26 0.36 -7.68
CA THR A 62 -9.43 -0.91 -6.99
C THR A 62 -10.13 -0.74 -5.64
N TRP A 63 -9.76 0.29 -4.88
CA TRP A 63 -10.38 0.62 -3.61
C TRP A 63 -11.86 0.97 -3.77
N MET A 64 -12.20 1.86 -4.72
CA MET A 64 -13.60 2.21 -5.02
C MET A 64 -14.42 0.99 -5.45
N MET A 65 -13.83 0.06 -6.20
CA MET A 65 -14.50 -1.19 -6.57
C MET A 65 -14.71 -2.11 -5.37
N LEU A 66 -13.73 -2.23 -4.47
CA LEU A 66 -13.85 -3.02 -3.25
C LEU A 66 -14.96 -2.48 -2.35
N LEU A 67 -15.01 -1.15 -2.15
CA LEU A 67 -16.00 -0.49 -1.30
C LEU A 67 -17.45 -0.65 -1.78
N LYS A 68 -17.69 -1.00 -3.05
CA LYS A 68 -19.04 -1.33 -3.53
C LYS A 68 -19.64 -2.57 -2.84
N LYS A 69 -18.80 -3.44 -2.26
CA LYS A 69 -19.24 -4.73 -1.71
C LYS A 69 -18.65 -5.03 -0.34
N ALA A 70 -17.44 -4.56 -0.05
CA ALA A 70 -16.75 -4.83 1.20
C ALA A 70 -17.23 -3.85 2.30
N PRO A 71 -17.44 -4.33 3.54
CA PRO A 71 -17.65 -3.44 4.68
C PRO A 71 -16.39 -2.59 4.89
N VAL A 72 -16.59 -1.28 5.06
CA VAL A 72 -15.50 -0.29 5.11
C VAL A 72 -14.51 -0.60 6.23
N GLY A 73 -15.00 -0.99 7.43
CA GLY A 73 -14.15 -1.26 8.60
C GLY A 73 -13.09 -2.33 8.34
N PRO A 74 -13.47 -3.59 8.04
CA PRO A 74 -12.53 -4.65 7.72
C PRO A 74 -11.66 -4.33 6.50
N ALA A 75 -12.24 -3.72 5.45
CA ALA A 75 -11.49 -3.38 4.25
C ALA A 75 -10.38 -2.36 4.53
N PHE A 76 -10.66 -1.38 5.39
CA PHE A 76 -9.69 -0.37 5.80
C PHE A 76 -8.56 -0.95 6.67
N ALA A 77 -8.85 -1.95 7.51
CA ALA A 77 -7.77 -2.61 8.25
C ALA A 77 -6.87 -3.44 7.32
N VAL A 78 -7.45 -4.20 6.38
CA VAL A 78 -6.67 -5.00 5.44
C VAL A 78 -5.79 -4.11 4.54
N SER A 79 -6.21 -2.90 4.18
CA SER A 79 -5.37 -1.99 3.38
C SER A 79 -4.08 -1.59 4.09
N HIS A 80 -4.00 -1.67 5.42
CA HIS A 80 -2.75 -1.40 6.17
C HIS A 80 -1.71 -2.49 5.99
N LEU A 81 -2.07 -3.64 5.43
CA LEU A 81 -1.10 -4.66 5.01
C LEU A 81 -0.12 -4.10 3.97
N GLN A 82 -0.46 -3.00 3.29
CA GLN A 82 0.47 -2.26 2.43
C GLN A 82 1.77 -1.86 3.14
N LEU A 83 1.72 -1.55 4.45
CA LEU A 83 2.91 -1.15 5.21
C LEU A 83 3.90 -2.32 5.31
N VAL A 84 3.38 -3.54 5.46
CA VAL A 84 4.19 -4.76 5.52
C VAL A 84 4.74 -5.08 4.13
N THR A 85 3.92 -5.01 3.08
CA THR A 85 4.38 -5.31 1.71
C THR A 85 5.42 -4.31 1.23
N VAL A 86 5.24 -3.01 1.49
CA VAL A 86 6.23 -1.97 1.16
C VAL A 86 7.53 -2.18 1.93
N MET A 87 7.48 -2.53 3.22
CA MET A 87 8.68 -2.86 3.99
C MET A 87 9.44 -4.05 3.38
N LEU A 88 8.73 -5.14 3.03
CA LEU A 88 9.35 -6.33 2.43
C LEU A 88 9.92 -6.05 1.05
N VAL A 89 9.15 -5.38 0.17
CA VAL A 89 9.63 -5.01 -1.16
C VAL A 89 10.79 -4.04 -1.06
N SER A 90 10.80 -3.13 -0.09
CA SER A 90 11.89 -2.18 0.05
C SER A 90 13.20 -2.85 0.46
N ALA A 91 13.13 -3.88 1.31
CA ALA A 91 14.29 -4.68 1.67
C ALA A 91 14.86 -5.48 0.49
N ILE A 92 14.00 -5.96 -0.41
CA ILE A 92 14.41 -6.76 -1.58
C ILE A 92 14.89 -5.86 -2.73
N ALA A 93 14.18 -4.76 -3.01
CA ALA A 93 14.40 -3.92 -4.18
C ALA A 93 15.44 -2.81 -3.97
N PHE A 94 15.69 -2.42 -2.71
CA PHE A 94 16.61 -1.33 -2.36
C PHE A 94 17.66 -1.73 -1.33
N ASP A 95 17.78 -3.03 -1.01
CA ASP A 95 18.71 -3.58 -0.02
C ASP A 95 18.61 -2.88 1.36
N GLU A 96 17.41 -2.42 1.72
CA GLU A 96 17.20 -1.71 2.97
C GLU A 96 17.11 -2.68 4.15
N PRO A 97 17.95 -2.52 5.19
CA PRO A 97 17.91 -3.39 6.35
C PRO A 97 16.59 -3.20 7.11
N ILE A 98 15.88 -4.31 7.34
CA ILE A 98 14.69 -4.31 8.20
C ILE A 98 15.15 -4.38 9.65
N ALA A 99 15.03 -3.26 10.37
CA ALA A 99 15.27 -3.23 11.80
C ALA A 99 14.32 -4.21 12.53
N PHE A 100 14.81 -4.89 13.56
CA PHE A 100 14.03 -5.87 14.33
C PHE A 100 12.70 -5.28 14.85
N ILE A 101 12.71 -4.02 15.30
CA ILE A 101 11.51 -3.34 15.77
C ILE A 101 10.45 -3.14 14.66
N ARG A 102 10.87 -2.94 13.40
CA ARG A 102 9.97 -2.83 12.25
C ARG A 102 9.32 -4.18 11.93
N MET A 103 10.09 -5.27 12.06
CA MET A 103 9.54 -6.63 11.93
C MET A 103 8.49 -6.92 13.00
N LEU A 104 8.73 -6.56 14.26
CA LEU A 104 7.74 -6.67 15.34
C LEU A 104 6.48 -5.84 15.04
N GLY A 105 6.65 -4.61 14.58
CA GLY A 105 5.53 -3.77 14.15
C GLY A 105 4.70 -4.40 13.03
N GLY A 106 5.36 -4.99 12.03
CA GLY A 106 4.70 -5.72 10.95
C GLY A 106 3.89 -6.92 11.45
N ILE A 107 4.43 -7.67 12.41
CA ILE A 107 3.72 -8.79 13.05
C ILE A 107 2.47 -8.27 13.80
N PHE A 108 2.58 -7.18 14.54
CA PHE A 108 1.42 -6.59 15.24
C PHE A 108 0.33 -6.06 14.30
N ILE A 109 0.70 -5.51 13.14
CA ILE A 109 -0.28 -5.12 12.11
C ILE A 109 -1.06 -6.35 11.64
N ILE A 110 -0.37 -7.45 11.32
CA ILE A 110 -1.01 -8.69 10.86
C ILE A 110 -1.95 -9.25 11.94
N ILE A 111 -1.50 -9.29 13.20
CA ILE A 111 -2.32 -9.74 14.33
C ILE A 111 -3.57 -8.86 14.49
N GLY A 112 -3.41 -7.53 14.41
CA GLY A 112 -4.53 -6.59 14.51
C GLY A 112 -5.58 -6.80 13.41
N ILE A 113 -5.13 -7.04 12.17
CA ILE A 113 -6.03 -7.35 11.04
C ILE A 113 -6.79 -8.66 11.29
N ILE A 114 -6.10 -9.70 11.79
CA ILE A 114 -6.73 -10.99 12.12
C ILE A 114 -7.80 -10.80 13.21
N PHE A 115 -7.50 -10.07 14.27
CA PHE A 115 -8.46 -9.80 15.35
C PHE A 115 -9.70 -9.05 14.85
N LEU A 116 -9.52 -8.06 13.98
CA LEU A 116 -10.65 -7.34 13.40
C LEU A 116 -11.49 -8.25 12.49
N ALA A 117 -10.86 -9.09 11.67
CA ALA A 117 -11.56 -10.03 10.80
C ALA A 117 -12.41 -11.03 11.62
N LEU A 118 -11.87 -11.52 12.74
CA LEU A 118 -12.60 -12.41 13.66
C LEU A 118 -13.75 -11.71 14.37
N ALA A 119 -13.55 -10.46 14.80
CA ALA A 119 -14.60 -9.65 15.42
C ALA A 119 -15.78 -9.42 14.45
N GLU A 120 -15.48 -9.06 13.20
CA GLU A 120 -16.48 -8.85 12.16
C GLU A 120 -17.25 -10.13 11.82
N GLN A 121 -16.56 -11.28 11.73
CA GLN A 121 -17.21 -12.57 11.51
C GLN A 121 -18.21 -12.90 12.62
N LYS A 122 -17.89 -12.56 13.87
CA LYS A 122 -18.76 -12.78 15.02
C LYS A 122 -19.97 -11.84 15.02
N LEU A 123 -19.78 -10.57 14.67
CA LEU A 123 -20.86 -9.59 14.59
C LEU A 123 -21.88 -9.95 13.52
N ASN A 124 -21.42 -10.33 12.32
CA ASN A 124 -22.29 -10.74 11.22
C ASN A 124 -23.04 -12.07 11.46
N HIS A 125 -22.63 -12.88 12.43
CA HIS A 125 -23.33 -14.10 12.80
C HIS A 125 -24.46 -13.87 13.83
N ASN A 126 -24.44 -12.73 14.52
CA ASN A 126 -25.40 -12.37 15.56
C ASN A 126 -26.51 -11.42 15.07
N THR A 127 -26.48 -11.03 13.80
CA THR A 127 -27.49 -10.22 13.08
C THR A 127 -28.20 -11.06 12.04
#